data_AF-A0A2N0NEC8-F1
#
_entry.id   AF-A0A2N0NEC8-F1
#
_cell.length_a   1.000
_cell.length_b   1.000
_cell.length_c   1.000
_cell.angle_alpha   90.00
_cell.angle_beta   90.00
_cell.angle_gamma   90.00
#
_symmetry.space_group_name_H-M   'P 1'
#
loop_
_entity.id
_entity.type
_entity.pdbx_description
1 polymer ?
#
loop_
_entity_poly.entity_id
_entity_poly.type
_entity_poly.pdbx_seq_one_letter_code
_entity_poly.pdbx_strand_id
1 'polypeptide(L)'
;MKRVDVKFHFWLEVGSTNWQYTSLMGQDKLIVLQHFDLTKLFPNSRATQIRNLWDNFYLLHKAMKDQKTDANQFSDDARAWLHQFLDSNYFYQAGDITPYMHVLVYHVPEMMRIHQKFGLAAFSCSAVEKKNHQQVSHFFKKQQKMVVSEKEENLQL
;
A
#
# COMPACT_ATOMS: atom_id res chain seq x y z
N MET A 1 7.91 -1.77 14.14
CA MET A 1 6.59 -2.45 14.21
C MET A 1 6.70 -3.97 14.39
N LYS A 2 7.54 -4.45 15.33
CA LYS A 2 7.83 -5.90 15.48
C LYS A 2 6.62 -6.75 15.92
N ARG A 3 5.67 -6.17 16.66
CA ARG A 3 4.47 -6.88 17.16
C ARG A 3 3.49 -7.30 16.06
N VAL A 4 3.51 -6.60 14.93
CA VAL A 4 2.73 -6.95 13.73
C VAL A 4 3.63 -7.52 12.63
N ASP A 5 4.86 -7.90 12.96
CA ASP A 5 5.86 -8.43 12.02
C ASP A 5 6.12 -7.56 10.78
N VAL A 6 6.05 -6.23 10.94
CA VAL A 6 6.31 -5.28 9.85
C VAL A 6 7.73 -4.72 9.96
N LYS A 7 8.49 -4.82 8.86
CA LYS A 7 9.87 -4.31 8.71
C LYS A 7 9.89 -2.81 8.40
N PHE A 8 9.34 -2.02 9.33
CA PHE A 8 9.37 -0.55 9.29
C PHE A 8 10.21 -0.01 10.44
N HIS A 9 11.25 0.75 10.09
CA HIS A 9 12.18 1.41 10.99
C HIS A 9 12.25 2.89 10.67
N PHE A 10 12.41 3.70 11.70
CA PHE A 10 12.69 5.12 11.60
C PHE A 10 13.87 5.45 12.52
N TRP A 11 14.73 6.36 12.09
CA TRP A 11 15.91 6.79 12.83
C TRP A 11 16.17 8.28 12.59
N LEU A 12 16.77 8.94 13.58
CA LEU A 12 17.21 10.31 13.41
C LEU A 12 18.55 10.30 12.65
N GLU A 13 18.66 11.13 11.63
CA GLU A 13 19.90 11.27 10.87
C GLU A 13 20.96 11.97 11.74
N VAL A 14 22.17 11.41 11.79
CA VAL A 14 23.23 11.91 12.67
C VAL A 14 23.62 13.33 12.23
N GLY A 15 23.51 14.29 13.16
CA GLY A 15 23.81 15.71 12.89
C GLY A 15 22.65 16.50 12.27
N SER A 16 21.44 15.91 12.20
CA SER A 16 20.24 16.55 11.66
C SER A 16 19.05 16.38 12.60
N THR A 17 18.05 17.26 12.48
CA THR A 17 16.73 17.10 13.11
C THR A 17 15.79 16.25 12.25
N ASN A 18 16.24 15.79 11.08
CA ASN A 18 15.43 15.05 10.13
C ASN A 18 15.35 13.57 10.50
N TRP A 19 14.13 13.05 10.47
CA TRP A 19 13.85 11.63 10.64
C TRP A 19 13.85 10.92 9.30
N GLN A 20 14.61 9.83 9.22
CA GLN A 20 14.64 8.93 8.10
C GLN A 20 13.80 7.69 8.40
N TYR A 21 13.28 7.03 7.37
CA TYR A 21 12.48 5.83 7.52
C TYR A 21 12.66 4.86 6.35
N THR A 22 12.46 3.57 6.61
CA THR A 22 12.36 2.55 5.55
C THR A 22 10.99 2.60 4.89
N SER A 23 10.91 2.37 3.58
CA SER A 23 9.63 2.28 2.88
C SER A 23 8.78 1.13 3.41
N LEU A 24 7.47 1.38 3.57
CA LEU A 24 6.49 0.36 3.91
C LEU A 24 6.10 -0.38 2.63
N MET A 25 6.48 -1.65 2.52
CA MET A 25 6.30 -2.44 1.29
C MET A 25 4.89 -3.03 1.20
N GLY A 26 4.48 -3.48 0.00
CA GLY A 26 3.09 -3.82 -0.32
C GLY A 26 2.31 -4.60 0.76
N GLN A 27 2.82 -5.75 1.21
CA GLN A 27 2.14 -6.56 2.22
C GLN A 27 2.16 -5.90 3.61
N ASP A 28 3.25 -5.22 3.96
CA ASP A 28 3.39 -4.51 5.23
C ASP A 28 2.34 -3.40 5.36
N LYS A 29 2.01 -2.71 4.26
CA LYS A 29 0.91 -1.72 4.24
C LYS A 29 -0.42 -2.33 4.66
N LEU A 30 -0.72 -3.54 4.18
CA LEU A 30 -1.97 -4.24 4.50
C LEU A 30 -2.01 -4.72 5.95
N ILE A 31 -0.87 -5.12 6.50
CA ILE A 31 -0.76 -5.53 7.90
C ILE A 31 -1.00 -4.32 8.81
N VAL A 32 -0.38 -3.17 8.51
CA VAL A 32 -0.61 -1.93 9.26
C VAL A 32 -2.09 -1.53 9.19
N LEU A 33 -2.66 -1.51 7.98
CA LEU A 33 -4.06 -1.14 7.78
C LEU A 33 -4.99 -1.99 8.65
N GLN A 34 -4.76 -3.30 8.75
CA GLN A 34 -5.64 -4.21 9.49
C GLN A 34 -5.37 -4.28 11.00
N HIS A 35 -4.09 -4.29 11.41
CA HIS A 35 -3.72 -4.76 12.75
C HIS A 35 -3.03 -3.71 13.61
N PHE A 36 -2.77 -2.51 13.08
CA PHE A 36 -2.12 -1.47 13.87
C PHE A 36 -2.99 -1.02 15.05
N ASP A 37 -2.45 -1.09 16.26
CA ASP A 37 -3.16 -0.68 17.47
C ASP A 37 -3.16 0.84 17.62
N LEU A 38 -4.25 1.46 17.15
CA LEU A 38 -4.46 2.91 17.18
C LEU A 38 -4.62 3.47 18.60
N THR A 39 -4.97 2.63 19.59
CA THR A 39 -5.11 3.07 20.99
C THR A 39 -3.79 3.47 21.62
N LYS A 40 -2.66 3.11 20.99
CA LYS A 40 -1.32 3.54 21.40
C LYS A 40 -1.03 5.01 21.05
N LEU A 41 -1.76 5.59 20.10
CA LEU A 41 -1.53 6.94 19.61
C LEU A 41 -2.68 7.91 19.90
N PHE A 42 -3.91 7.39 20.05
CA PHE A 42 -5.11 8.21 20.15
C PHE A 42 -6.00 7.76 21.32
N PRO A 43 -6.83 8.67 21.88
CA PRO A 43 -7.91 8.29 22.79
C PRO A 43 -8.82 7.23 22.16
N ASN A 44 -9.42 6.36 22.99
CA ASN A 44 -10.22 5.22 22.52
C ASN A 44 -11.31 5.62 21.52
N SER A 45 -12.05 6.70 21.78
CA SER A 45 -13.09 7.20 20.86
C SER A 45 -12.53 7.53 19.47
N ARG A 46 -11.40 8.25 19.44
CA ARG A 46 -10.71 8.62 18.20
C ARG A 46 -10.12 7.42 17.48
N ALA A 47 -9.51 6.50 18.24
CA ALA A 47 -8.97 5.26 17.70
C ALA A 47 -10.06 4.42 17.02
N THR A 48 -11.24 4.29 17.63
CA THR A 48 -12.40 3.58 17.05
C THR A 48 -12.87 4.23 15.76
N GLN A 49 -12.94 5.56 15.70
CA GLN A 49 -13.32 6.27 14.48
C GLN A 49 -12.33 5.97 13.34
N ILE A 50 -11.03 6.15 13.58
CA ILE A 50 -9.99 5.88 12.56
C ILE A 50 -10.03 4.41 12.14
N ARG A 51 -10.20 3.49 13.09
CA ARG A 51 -10.34 2.05 12.83
C ARG A 51 -11.49 1.77 11.87
N ASN A 52 -12.67 2.33 12.13
CA ASN A 52 -13.83 2.16 11.23
C ASN A 52 -13.56 2.67 9.81
N LEU A 53 -12.91 3.82 9.66
CA LEU A 53 -12.54 4.36 8.35
C LEU A 53 -11.55 3.44 7.61
N TRP A 54 -10.55 2.92 8.32
CA TRP A 54 -9.55 2.00 7.78
C TRP A 54 -10.14 0.65 7.41
N ASP A 55 -11.05 0.11 8.23
CA ASP A 55 -11.70 -1.16 7.99
C ASP A 55 -12.63 -1.08 6.77
N ASN A 56 -13.41 0.00 6.63
CA ASN A 56 -14.23 0.26 5.45
C ASN A 56 -13.37 0.39 4.17
N PHE A 57 -12.24 1.10 4.24
CA PHE A 57 -11.30 1.15 3.13
C PHE A 57 -10.73 -0.24 2.79
N TYR A 58 -10.42 -1.04 3.81
CA TYR A 58 -9.92 -2.40 3.62
C TYR A 58 -10.97 -3.33 2.97
N LEU A 59 -12.25 -3.17 3.30
CA LEU A 59 -13.35 -3.87 2.63
C LEU A 59 -13.39 -3.52 1.13
N LEU A 60 -13.28 -2.24 0.76
CA LEU A 60 -13.19 -1.82 -0.64
C LEU A 60 -11.97 -2.43 -1.34
N HIS A 61 -10.81 -2.42 -0.70
CA HIS A 61 -9.60 -3.04 -1.26
C HIS A 61 -9.78 -4.54 -1.52
N LYS A 62 -10.50 -5.27 -0.63
CA LYS A 62 -10.83 -6.69 -0.84
C LYS A 62 -11.84 -6.85 -1.98
N ALA A 63 -12.91 -6.07 -1.97
CA ALA A 63 -13.96 -6.12 -2.99
C ALA A 63 -13.39 -5.84 -4.40
N MET A 64 -12.46 -4.90 -4.53
CA MET A 64 -11.78 -4.59 -5.78
C MET A 64 -10.99 -5.78 -6.37
N LYS A 65 -10.54 -6.70 -5.51
CA LYS A 65 -9.78 -7.90 -5.91
C LYS A 65 -10.66 -9.11 -6.19
N ASP A 66 -11.92 -9.08 -5.76
CA ASP A 66 -12.87 -10.16 -5.98
C ASP A 66 -13.65 -9.93 -7.29
N GLN A 67 -13.57 -10.89 -8.21
CA GLN A 67 -14.28 -10.85 -9.49
C GLN A 67 -15.81 -10.99 -9.32
N LYS A 68 -16.28 -11.47 -8.16
CA LYS A 68 -17.71 -11.62 -7.86
C LYS A 68 -18.34 -10.35 -7.30
N THR A 69 -17.55 -9.33 -7.00
CA THR A 69 -18.05 -8.05 -6.48
C THR A 69 -19.00 -7.41 -7.48
N ASP A 70 -20.19 -7.06 -7.01
CA ASP A 70 -21.13 -6.27 -7.80
C ASP A 70 -20.65 -4.81 -7.88
N ALA A 71 -20.65 -4.26 -9.09
CA ALA A 71 -20.14 -2.92 -9.34
C ALA A 71 -21.03 -1.82 -8.75
N ASN A 72 -22.34 -2.06 -8.63
CA ASN A 72 -23.25 -1.08 -8.03
C ASN A 72 -23.06 -1.06 -6.51
N GLN A 73 -23.02 -2.23 -5.87
CA GLN A 73 -22.70 -2.33 -4.44
C GLN A 73 -21.34 -1.69 -4.13
N PHE A 74 -20.31 -1.98 -4.93
CA PHE A 74 -18.99 -1.35 -4.76
C PHE A 74 -19.07 0.17 -4.88
N SER A 75 -19.85 0.69 -5.83
CA SER A 75 -20.04 2.13 -6.01
C SER A 75 -20.70 2.79 -4.78
N ASP A 76 -21.69 2.13 -4.19
CA ASP A 76 -22.40 2.62 -3.02
C ASP A 76 -21.49 2.60 -1.79
N ASP A 77 -20.76 1.51 -1.58
CA ASP A 77 -19.79 1.36 -0.50
C ASP A 77 -18.64 2.39 -0.62
N ALA A 78 -18.14 2.61 -1.84
CA ALA A 78 -17.06 3.57 -2.08
C ALA A 78 -17.50 5.01 -1.81
N ARG A 79 -18.73 5.36 -2.16
CA ARG A 79 -19.32 6.68 -1.84
C ARG A 79 -19.56 6.83 -0.34
N ALA A 80 -20.10 5.81 0.32
CA ALA A 80 -20.30 5.81 1.77
C ALA A 80 -18.96 6.01 2.52
N TRP A 81 -17.92 5.32 2.07
CA TRP A 81 -16.56 5.52 2.59
C TRP A 81 -16.04 6.94 2.34
N LEU A 82 -16.23 7.51 1.14
CA LEU A 82 -15.83 8.89 0.85
C LEU A 82 -16.58 9.90 1.74
N HIS A 83 -17.88 9.72 1.96
CA HIS A 83 -18.64 10.55 2.88
C HIS A 83 -18.10 10.48 4.31
N GLN A 84 -17.74 9.27 4.77
CA GLN A 84 -17.09 9.10 6.07
C GLN A 84 -15.72 9.79 6.13
N PHE A 85 -14.92 9.69 5.06
CA PHE A 85 -13.62 10.36 4.96
C PHE A 85 -13.74 11.89 5.03
N LEU A 86 -14.79 12.44 4.41
CA LEU A 86 -15.06 13.88 4.33
C LEU A 86 -15.85 14.43 5.53
N ASP A 87 -16.09 13.62 6.55
CA ASP A 87 -16.72 14.11 7.76
C ASP A 87 -15.76 15.06 8.49
N SER A 88 -15.85 16.35 8.14
CA SER A 88 -14.94 17.41 8.58
C SER A 88 -14.86 17.59 10.10
N ASN A 89 -15.86 17.10 10.84
CA ASN A 89 -15.81 17.09 12.30
C ASN A 89 -14.84 16.05 12.85
N TYR A 90 -14.48 15.06 12.05
CA TYR A 90 -13.66 13.93 12.49
C TYR A 90 -12.44 13.69 11.60
N PHE A 91 -12.44 13.90 10.29
CA PHE A 91 -11.37 13.41 9.43
C PHE A 91 -10.73 14.46 8.54
N TYR A 92 -11.22 14.61 7.31
CA TYR A 92 -10.56 15.35 6.26
C TYR A 92 -11.54 16.26 5.51
N GLN A 93 -11.00 17.16 4.69
CA GLN A 93 -11.76 18.08 3.87
C GLN A 93 -11.69 17.69 2.39
N ALA A 94 -12.51 18.33 1.55
CA ALA A 94 -12.52 18.06 0.11
C ALA A 94 -11.15 18.30 -0.56
N GLY A 95 -10.35 19.24 -0.04
CA GLY A 95 -8.99 19.51 -0.52
C GLY A 95 -7.99 18.39 -0.27
N ASP A 96 -8.30 17.45 0.64
CA ASP A 96 -7.44 16.31 0.97
C ASP A 96 -7.69 15.08 0.09
N ILE A 97 -8.65 15.15 -0.84
CA ILE A 97 -8.96 14.06 -1.76
C ILE A 97 -7.81 13.91 -2.75
N THR A 98 -7.16 12.74 -2.71
CA THR A 98 -6.11 12.41 -3.68
C THR A 98 -6.70 11.96 -5.02
N PRO A 99 -5.94 12.06 -6.14
CA PRO A 99 -6.39 11.53 -7.43
C PRO A 99 -6.76 10.04 -7.38
N TYR A 100 -6.06 9.23 -6.57
CA TYR A 100 -6.37 7.80 -6.41
C TYR A 100 -7.71 7.56 -5.71
N MET A 101 -8.10 8.42 -4.78
CA MET A 101 -9.42 8.33 -4.14
C MET A 101 -10.53 8.68 -5.13
N HIS A 102 -10.32 9.71 -5.95
CA HIS A 102 -11.26 10.04 -7.03
C HIS A 102 -11.42 8.87 -8.01
N VAL A 103 -10.32 8.24 -8.42
CA VAL A 103 -10.35 7.03 -9.26
C VAL A 103 -11.07 5.89 -8.58
N LEU A 104 -10.80 5.62 -7.30
CA LEU A 104 -11.44 4.57 -6.53
C LEU A 104 -12.96 4.72 -6.49
N VAL A 105 -13.46 5.93 -6.26
CA VAL A 105 -14.89 6.17 -6.04
C VAL A 105 -15.67 6.28 -7.34
N TYR A 106 -15.11 6.91 -8.37
CA TYR A 106 -15.85 7.25 -9.58
C TYR A 106 -15.52 6.34 -10.78
N HIS A 107 -14.28 5.85 -10.89
CA HIS A 107 -13.80 5.15 -12.10
C HIS A 107 -13.65 3.65 -11.90
N VAL A 108 -13.32 3.17 -10.70
CA VAL A 108 -13.24 1.72 -10.43
C VAL A 108 -14.58 0.99 -10.65
N PRO A 109 -15.75 1.49 -10.20
CA PRO A 109 -17.02 0.82 -10.49
C PRO A 109 -17.30 0.74 -12.00
N GLU A 110 -16.94 1.77 -12.76
CA GLU A 110 -17.07 1.76 -14.23
C GLU A 110 -16.17 0.70 -14.86
N MET A 111 -14.90 0.64 -14.46
CA MET A 111 -13.97 -0.38 -14.93
C MET A 111 -14.43 -1.80 -14.58
N MET A 112 -15.04 -2.00 -13.40
CA MET A 112 -15.63 -3.30 -13.03
C MET A 112 -16.74 -3.72 -14.00
N ARG A 113 -17.60 -2.79 -14.42
CA ARG A 113 -18.68 -3.07 -15.39
C ARG A 113 -18.11 -3.40 -16.77
N ILE A 114 -17.17 -2.60 -17.27
CA ILE A 114 -16.59 -2.77 -18.61
C ILE A 114 -15.74 -4.04 -18.71
N HIS A 115 -14.99 -4.36 -17.65
CA HIS A 115 -13.99 -5.43 -17.65
C HIS A 115 -14.35 -6.63 -16.76
N GLN A 116 -15.64 -6.84 -16.47
CA GLN A 116 -16.12 -7.93 -15.60
C GLN A 116 -15.53 -9.31 -15.96
N LYS A 117 -15.38 -9.60 -17.27
CA LYS A 117 -14.82 -10.87 -17.76
C LYS A 117 -13.39 -11.14 -17.32
N PHE A 118 -12.54 -10.11 -17.28
CA PHE A 118 -11.11 -10.25 -17.00
C PHE A 118 -10.78 -9.85 -15.55
N GLY A 119 -11.61 -9.00 -14.95
CA GLY A 119 -11.37 -8.39 -13.65
C GLY A 119 -10.26 -7.34 -13.69
N LEU A 120 -10.21 -6.52 -12.64
CA LEU A 120 -9.24 -5.42 -12.54
C LEU A 120 -7.79 -5.89 -12.42
N ALA A 121 -7.57 -7.09 -11.87
CA ALA A 121 -6.23 -7.67 -11.71
C ALA A 121 -5.50 -7.86 -13.04
N ALA A 122 -6.21 -8.06 -14.15
CA ALA A 122 -5.62 -8.19 -15.49
C ALA A 122 -4.89 -6.91 -15.95
N PHE A 123 -5.25 -5.75 -15.39
CA PHE A 123 -4.66 -4.44 -15.71
C PHE A 123 -3.61 -4.01 -14.68
N SER A 124 -3.26 -4.87 -13.73
CA SER A 124 -2.26 -4.56 -12.71
C SER A 124 -0.84 -4.55 -13.28
N CYS A 125 -0.05 -3.56 -12.89
CA CYS A 125 1.38 -3.49 -13.18
C CYS A 125 2.24 -4.43 -12.33
N SER A 126 1.66 -5.22 -11.41
CA SER A 126 2.44 -6.10 -10.51
C SER A 126 3.38 -7.06 -11.24
N ALA A 127 2.99 -7.55 -12.41
CA ALA A 127 3.85 -8.42 -13.22
C ALA A 127 5.09 -7.67 -13.75
N VAL A 128 4.91 -6.42 -14.18
CA VAL A 128 5.99 -5.55 -14.66
C VAL A 128 6.94 -5.19 -13.51
N GLU A 129 6.39 -4.83 -12.35
CA GLU A 129 7.17 -4.54 -11.14
C GLU A 129 8.00 -5.75 -10.70
N LYS A 130 7.39 -6.95 -10.71
CA LYS A 130 8.09 -8.21 -10.39
C LYS A 130 9.23 -8.47 -11.38
N LYS A 131 9.00 -8.27 -12.69
CA LYS A 131 10.04 -8.42 -13.71
C LYS A 131 11.19 -7.44 -13.48
N ASN A 132 10.88 -6.19 -13.17
CA ASN A 132 11.89 -5.18 -12.85
C ASN A 132 12.71 -5.61 -11.62
N HIS A 133 12.06 -6.05 -10.54
CA HIS A 133 12.74 -6.54 -9.34
C HIS A 133 13.66 -7.73 -9.63
N GLN A 134 13.21 -8.69 -10.45
CA GLN A 134 14.02 -9.82 -10.89
C GLN A 134 15.24 -9.35 -11.70
N GLN A 135 15.04 -8.47 -12.69
CA GLN A 135 16.12 -7.95 -13.52
C GLN A 135 17.18 -7.21 -12.70
N VAL A 136 16.75 -6.31 -11.81
CA VAL A 136 17.64 -5.59 -10.88
C VAL A 136 18.40 -6.57 -9.99
N SER A 137 17.72 -7.56 -9.42
CA SER A 137 18.36 -8.58 -8.57
C SER A 137 19.40 -9.41 -9.33
N HIS A 138 19.09 -9.82 -10.57
CA HIS A 138 20.02 -10.57 -11.42
C HIS A 138 21.24 -9.74 -11.80
N PHE A 139 21.06 -8.46 -12.14
CA PHE A 139 22.16 -7.56 -12.48
C PHE A 139 23.14 -7.42 -11.32
N PHE A 140 22.65 -7.13 -10.11
CA PHE A 140 23.51 -6.96 -8.93
C PHE A 140 24.17 -8.28 -8.48
N LYS A 141 23.48 -9.43 -8.59
CA LYS A 141 24.11 -10.74 -8.36
C LYS A 141 25.24 -11.02 -9.34
N LYS A 142 25.11 -10.60 -10.60
CA LYS A 142 26.16 -10.76 -11.62
C LYS A 142 27.37 -9.86 -11.32
N GLN A 143 27.14 -8.62 -10.92
CA GLN A 143 28.19 -7.68 -10.50
C GLN A 143 28.99 -8.21 -9.30
N GLN A 144 28.31 -8.73 -8.27
CA GLN A 144 28.97 -9.32 -7.10
C GLN A 144 29.83 -10.54 -7.46
N LYS A 145 29.38 -11.41 -8.38
CA LYS A 145 30.17 -12.55 -8.84
C LYS A 145 31.42 -12.13 -9.64
N MET A 146 31.32 -11.12 -10.49
CA MET A 146 32.47 -10.61 -11.26
C MET A 146 33.52 -9.97 -10.34
N VAL A 147 33.11 -9.20 -9.33
CA VAL A 147 34.02 -8.61 -8.34
C VAL A 147 34.72 -9.68 -7.49
N VAL A 148 34.05 -10.80 -7.21
CA VAL A 148 34.66 -11.94 -6.50
C VAL A 148 35.66 -12.66 -7.39
N SER A 149 35.34 -12.92 -8.67
CA SER A 149 36.29 -13.59 -9.57
C SER A 149 37.53 -12.72 -9.88
N GLU A 150 37.37 -11.41 -10.05
CA GLU A 150 38.51 -10.50 -10.22
C GLU A 150 39.41 -10.47 -8.98
N LYS A 151 38.85 -10.59 -7.76
CA LYS A 151 39.65 -10.70 -6.55
C LYS A 151 40.38 -12.04 -6.44
N GLU A 152 39.73 -13.13 -6.84
CA GLU A 152 40.36 -14.46 -6.82
C GLU A 152 41.47 -14.60 -7.86
N GLU A 153 41.32 -14.01 -9.06
CA GLU A 153 42.37 -13.97 -10.09
C GLU A 153 43.57 -13.10 -9.66
N ASN A 154 43.34 -11.98 -8.98
CA ASN A 154 44.42 -11.12 -8.47
C ASN A 154 45.14 -11.68 -7.22
N LEU A 155 44.62 -12.75 -6.60
CA LEU A 155 45.25 -13.43 -5.47
C LEU A 155 46.06 -14.67 -5.90
N GLN A 156 46.06 -15.04 -7.19
CA GLN A 156 46.80 -16.16 -7.75
C GLN A 156 48.04 -15.75 -8.57
N LEU A 157 48.41 -14.46 -8.54
CA LEU A 157 49.67 -13.89 -9.03
C LEU A 157 50.54 -13.45 -7.86
#